data_AF-A0A699RJF3-F1
#
_entry.id   AF-A0A699RJF3-F1
#
_cell.length_a   1.000
_cell.length_b   1.000
_cell.length_c   1.000
_cell.angle_alpha   90.00
_cell.angle_beta   90.00
_cell.angle_gamma   90.00
#
_symmetry.space_group_name_H-M   'P 1'
#
loop_
_entity.id
_entity.type
_entity.pdbx_description
1 polymer ?
#
loop_
_entity_poly.entity_id
_entity_poly.type
_entity_poly.pdbx_seq_one_letter_code
_entity_poly.pdbx_strand_id
1 'polypeptide(L)'
;MDKPDVDYIRGISPAIAIEQKVSIKNNRSTVGTSTEIYDYLKLLFARVGRTFSPVSGNQVRKDSVADVVDYLFSLPADTRVTILAPLLRTEPGRPMSKELDLLLQKGYGRVVLADGQNAFIEDLIGEGKPEVEGDIFILIDRAAVQPGDEDLQFRLSDSVQTAFFEGHGTCIVKLDNETRTFSDKFELDGEVFEEPSVNFFSFNNSYGACHTCEGFGSVLGIDEDLVIPDKSMTV
;
A
#
# COMPACT_ATOMS: atom_id res chain seq x y z
N MET A 1 51.98 8.00 -35.52
CA MET A 1 51.41 6.65 -35.59
C MET A 1 51.06 6.44 -37.05
N ASP A 2 51.86 5.65 -37.76
CA ASP A 2 51.76 5.50 -39.21
C ASP A 2 50.41 4.89 -39.61
N LYS A 3 49.90 5.33 -40.76
CA LYS A 3 48.64 4.83 -41.32
C LYS A 3 48.83 3.35 -41.66
N PRO A 4 47.96 2.45 -41.20
CA PRO A 4 48.08 1.03 -41.52
C PRO A 4 47.90 0.79 -43.04
N ASP A 5 48.66 -0.15 -43.59
CA ASP A 5 48.73 -0.52 -45.03
C ASP A 5 47.47 -1.27 -45.55
N VAL A 6 46.29 -0.97 -45.02
CA VAL A 6 45.04 -1.64 -45.43
C VAL A 6 43.89 -0.65 -45.52
N ASP A 7 43.14 -0.73 -46.62
CA ASP A 7 42.00 0.16 -46.87
C ASP A 7 40.78 -0.21 -46.03
N TYR A 8 40.62 -1.50 -45.69
CA TYR A 8 39.47 -1.98 -44.95
C TYR A 8 39.65 -3.40 -44.39
N ILE A 9 39.25 -3.63 -43.12
CA ILE A 9 39.31 -4.94 -42.48
C ILE A 9 37.89 -5.44 -42.19
N ARG A 10 37.53 -6.62 -42.69
CA ARG A 10 36.30 -7.36 -42.35
C ARG A 10 36.63 -8.64 -41.58
N GLY A 11 35.69 -9.13 -40.78
CA GLY A 11 35.79 -10.44 -40.13
C GLY A 11 36.55 -10.45 -38.80
N ILE A 12 36.83 -9.29 -38.20
CA ILE A 12 37.33 -9.24 -36.82
C ILE A 12 36.18 -9.65 -35.90
N SER A 13 36.35 -10.77 -35.21
CA SER A 13 35.41 -11.17 -34.17
C SER A 13 35.48 -10.16 -33.02
N PRO A 14 34.34 -9.80 -32.38
CA PRO A 14 34.36 -8.91 -31.24
C PRO A 14 35.30 -9.47 -30.17
N ALA A 15 36.33 -8.70 -29.82
CA ALA A 15 37.30 -9.07 -28.78
C ALA A 15 36.90 -8.41 -27.46
N ILE A 16 36.78 -9.21 -26.40
CA ILE A 16 36.60 -8.70 -25.04
C ILE A 16 37.98 -8.70 -24.37
N ALA A 17 38.46 -7.52 -24.01
CA ALA A 17 39.66 -7.38 -23.20
C ALA A 17 39.28 -7.43 -21.72
N ILE A 18 39.86 -8.37 -20.97
CA ILE A 18 39.73 -8.44 -19.51
C ILE A 18 41.02 -7.85 -18.93
N GLU A 19 40.94 -6.63 -18.43
CA GLU A 19 42.04 -5.96 -17.73
C GLU A 19 41.71 -5.81 -16.25
N GLN A 20 42.70 -5.98 -15.37
CA GLN A 20 42.54 -5.64 -13.96
C GLN A 20 42.68 -4.13 -13.79
N LYS A 21 41.59 -3.40 -14.02
CA LYS A 21 41.53 -1.97 -13.75
C LYS A 21 41.28 -1.75 -12.26
N VAL A 22 42.16 -1.01 -11.59
CA VAL A 22 41.93 -0.60 -10.20
C VAL A 22 40.69 0.29 -10.17
N SER A 23 39.61 -0.20 -9.56
CA SER A 23 38.36 0.55 -9.50
C SER A 23 38.52 1.80 -8.63
N ILE A 24 37.98 2.92 -9.09
CA ILE A 24 37.85 4.12 -8.27
C ILE A 24 36.89 3.78 -7.14
N LYS A 25 37.32 3.94 -5.88
CA LYS A 25 36.45 3.74 -4.72
C LYS A 25 35.28 4.72 -4.80
N ASN A 26 34.09 4.18 -5.09
CA ASN A 26 32.84 4.89 -4.89
C ASN A 26 32.17 4.28 -3.64
N ASN A 27 31.92 5.10 -2.63
CA ASN A 27 31.34 4.66 -1.35
C ASN A 27 29.92 4.08 -1.49
N ARG A 28 29.26 4.30 -2.64
CA ARG A 28 27.95 3.74 -2.97
C ARG A 28 28.02 2.52 -3.89
N SER A 29 29.20 2.14 -4.36
CA SER A 29 29.37 0.92 -5.16
C SER A 29 29.74 -0.25 -4.26
N THR A 30 28.94 -1.30 -4.34
CA THR A 30 29.18 -2.56 -3.63
C THR A 30 29.47 -3.68 -4.63
N VAL A 31 29.93 -4.83 -4.14
CA VAL A 31 30.04 -6.04 -4.98
C VAL A 31 28.71 -6.37 -5.65
N GLY A 32 27.59 -6.21 -4.93
CA GLY A 32 26.25 -6.48 -5.43
C GLY A 32 25.84 -5.58 -6.60
N THR A 33 26.23 -4.30 -6.59
CA THR A 33 25.97 -3.39 -7.71
C THR A 33 26.91 -3.63 -8.89
N SER A 34 28.19 -3.94 -8.63
CA SER A 34 29.16 -4.19 -9.71
C SER A 34 28.94 -5.51 -10.44
N THR A 35 28.31 -6.48 -9.77
CA THR A 35 27.95 -7.78 -10.35
C THR A 35 26.49 -7.85 -10.81
N GLU A 36 25.73 -6.75 -10.67
CA GLU A 36 24.29 -6.67 -10.92
C GLU A 36 23.41 -7.61 -10.09
N ILE A 37 24.00 -8.44 -9.22
CA ILE A 37 23.27 -9.34 -8.31
C ILE A 37 22.25 -8.55 -7.46
N TYR A 38 22.62 -7.34 -7.04
CA TYR A 38 21.71 -6.50 -6.27
C TYR A 38 20.49 -6.05 -7.08
N ASP A 39 20.61 -5.86 -8.39
CA ASP A 39 19.47 -5.52 -9.25
C ASP A 39 18.45 -6.67 -9.32
N TYR A 40 18.93 -7.90 -9.40
CA TYR A 40 18.07 -9.09 -9.28
C TYR A 40 17.45 -9.23 -7.89
N LEU A 41 18.19 -8.92 -6.82
CA LEU A 41 17.62 -8.92 -5.47
C LEU A 41 16.50 -7.88 -5.33
N LYS A 42 16.70 -6.65 -5.83
CA LYS A 42 15.64 -5.62 -5.83
C LYS A 42 14.40 -6.10 -6.57
N LEU A 43 14.56 -6.73 -7.74
CA LEU A 43 13.45 -7.32 -8.49
C LEU A 43 12.75 -8.44 -7.71
N LEU A 44 13.51 -9.33 -7.09
CA LEU A 44 12.97 -10.44 -6.29
C LEU A 44 12.09 -9.89 -5.15
N PHE A 45 12.63 -8.97 -4.34
CA PHE A 45 11.90 -8.39 -3.22
C PHE A 45 10.72 -7.51 -3.66
N ALA A 46 10.83 -6.79 -4.78
CA ALA A 46 9.72 -6.02 -5.32
C ALA A 46 8.58 -6.88 -5.86
N ARG A 47 8.86 -8.09 -6.37
CA ARG A 47 7.85 -8.94 -7.01
C ARG A 47 7.22 -9.97 -6.09
N VAL A 48 8.01 -10.61 -5.23
CA VAL A 48 7.55 -11.72 -4.38
C VAL A 48 7.89 -11.51 -2.91
N GLY A 49 8.44 -10.35 -2.55
CA GLY A 49 8.65 -9.97 -1.16
C GLY A 49 7.33 -9.85 -0.40
N ARG A 50 7.34 -10.25 0.87
CA ARG A 50 6.22 -10.06 1.78
C ARG A 50 6.62 -9.03 2.81
N THR A 51 5.85 -7.95 2.90
CA THR A 51 6.06 -6.91 3.90
C THR A 51 5.46 -7.34 5.23
N PHE A 52 6.18 -7.10 6.31
CA PHE A 52 5.73 -7.38 7.67
C PHE A 52 5.78 -6.11 8.49
N SER A 53 4.78 -5.90 9.35
CA SER A 53 4.77 -4.78 10.28
C SER A 53 5.87 -4.96 11.33
N PRO A 54 6.69 -3.94 11.60
CA PRO A 54 7.67 -3.98 12.69
C PRO A 54 7.01 -3.94 14.08
N VAL A 55 5.75 -3.52 14.17
CA VAL A 55 4.99 -3.42 15.44
C VAL A 55 4.42 -4.77 15.84
N SER A 56 3.65 -5.40 14.95
CA SER A 56 2.95 -6.66 15.24
C SER A 56 3.64 -7.91 14.69
N GLY A 57 4.53 -7.77 13.70
CA GLY A 57 5.12 -8.90 12.97
C GLY A 57 4.17 -9.58 11.98
N ASN A 58 2.95 -9.06 11.82
CA ASN A 58 1.96 -9.60 10.88
C ASN A 58 2.24 -9.13 9.45
N GLN A 59 1.79 -9.92 8.46
CA GLN A 59 1.96 -9.59 7.06
C GLN A 59 1.06 -8.41 6.66
N VAL A 60 1.66 -7.35 6.10
CA VAL A 60 0.93 -6.23 5.51
C VAL A 60 0.36 -6.66 4.16
N ARG A 61 -0.94 -6.46 3.97
CA ARG A 61 -1.67 -6.82 2.76
C ARG A 61 -2.65 -5.71 2.45
N LYS A 62 -2.95 -5.58 1.16
CA LYS A 62 -4.10 -4.83 0.67
C LYS A 62 -5.01 -5.79 -0.08
N ASP A 63 -6.29 -5.52 -0.04
CA ASP A 63 -7.32 -6.26 -0.75
C ASP A 63 -7.63 -5.56 -2.07
N SER A 64 -7.71 -6.33 -3.15
CA SER A 64 -8.24 -5.85 -4.42
C SER A 64 -9.75 -6.06 -4.47
N VAL A 65 -10.42 -5.39 -5.41
CA VAL A 65 -11.84 -5.66 -5.72
C VAL A 65 -12.06 -7.14 -6.01
N ALA A 66 -11.13 -7.78 -6.73
CA ALA A 66 -11.18 -9.20 -7.02
C ALA A 66 -11.12 -10.06 -5.74
N ASP A 67 -10.26 -9.73 -4.77
CA ASP A 67 -10.16 -10.48 -3.51
C ASP A 67 -11.47 -10.45 -2.71
N VAL A 68 -12.15 -9.30 -2.69
CA VAL A 68 -13.46 -9.16 -2.01
C VAL A 68 -14.54 -9.93 -2.75
N VAL A 69 -14.57 -9.84 -4.08
CA VAL A 69 -15.53 -10.57 -4.92
C VAL A 69 -15.32 -12.08 -4.77
N ASP A 70 -14.09 -12.57 -4.88
CA ASP A 70 -13.75 -13.97 -4.68
C ASP A 70 -14.15 -14.45 -3.28
N TYR A 71 -13.97 -13.61 -2.25
CA TYR A 71 -14.49 -13.89 -0.92
C TYR A 71 -16.02 -14.01 -0.90
N LEU A 72 -16.75 -13.06 -1.50
CA LEU A 72 -18.22 -13.08 -1.55
C LEU A 72 -18.73 -14.36 -2.22
N PHE A 73 -18.13 -14.76 -3.35
CA PHE A 73 -18.52 -15.97 -4.09
C PHE A 73 -17.99 -17.28 -3.49
N SER A 74 -17.08 -17.22 -2.52
CA SER A 74 -16.68 -18.38 -1.71
C SER A 74 -17.72 -18.77 -0.65
N LEU A 75 -18.69 -17.90 -0.38
CA LEU A 75 -19.76 -18.12 0.60
C LEU A 75 -20.83 -19.10 0.07
N PRO A 76 -21.58 -19.77 0.98
CA PRO A 76 -22.71 -20.61 0.57
C PRO A 76 -23.75 -19.84 -0.25
N ALA A 77 -24.44 -20.56 -1.15
CA ALA A 77 -25.55 -19.98 -1.91
C ALA A 77 -26.65 -19.42 -0.99
N ASP A 78 -27.31 -18.35 -1.45
CA ASP A 78 -28.35 -17.59 -0.76
C ASP A 78 -27.88 -16.86 0.52
N THR A 79 -26.57 -16.76 0.75
CA THR A 79 -26.02 -15.95 1.85
C THR A 79 -26.31 -14.48 1.58
N ARG A 80 -26.96 -13.81 2.54
CA ARG A 80 -27.25 -12.37 2.45
C ARG A 80 -26.03 -11.56 2.83
N VAL A 81 -25.57 -10.74 1.89
CA VAL A 81 -24.44 -9.84 2.05
C VAL A 81 -24.92 -8.40 1.94
N THR A 82 -24.39 -7.55 2.82
CA THR A 82 -24.56 -6.09 2.72
C THR A 82 -23.19 -5.46 2.57
N ILE A 83 -22.98 -4.72 1.49
CA ILE A 83 -21.75 -3.98 1.22
C ILE A 83 -21.92 -2.59 1.80
N LEU A 84 -20.99 -2.22 2.67
CA LEU A 84 -20.98 -0.99 3.44
C LEU A 84 -19.66 -0.25 3.23
N ALA A 85 -19.73 1.08 3.29
CA ALA A 85 -18.54 1.95 3.30
C ALA A 85 -18.57 2.84 4.56
N PRO A 86 -17.48 2.95 5.33
CA PRO A 86 -17.46 3.86 6.48
C PRO A 86 -17.57 5.32 6.02
N LEU A 87 -18.50 6.06 6.62
CA LEU A 87 -18.60 7.51 6.39
C LEU A 87 -17.56 8.21 7.26
N LEU A 88 -16.48 8.65 6.61
CA LEU A 88 -15.47 9.47 7.26
C LEU A 88 -15.86 10.96 7.21
N ARG A 89 -15.56 11.68 8.29
CA ARG A 89 -15.73 13.14 8.30
C ARG A 89 -14.65 13.78 7.43
N THR A 90 -15.06 14.64 6.50
CA THR A 90 -14.12 15.36 5.62
C THR A 90 -13.21 16.29 6.42
N GLU A 91 -13.77 16.94 7.45
CA GLU A 91 -13.08 17.91 8.30
C GLU A 91 -13.36 17.66 9.78
N PRO A 92 -12.34 17.76 10.67
CA PRO A 92 -12.54 17.70 12.12
C PRO A 92 -13.52 18.80 12.58
N GLY A 93 -14.60 18.41 13.26
CA GLY A 93 -15.60 19.34 13.79
C GLY A 93 -16.72 19.74 12.81
N ARG A 94 -16.72 19.22 11.57
CA ARG A 94 -17.88 19.36 10.70
C ARG A 94 -19.05 18.54 11.26
N PRO A 95 -20.27 19.12 11.36
CA PRO A 95 -21.43 18.41 11.89
C PRO A 95 -21.84 17.26 10.97
N MET A 96 -22.25 16.14 11.55
CA MET A 96 -22.56 14.91 10.81
C MET A 96 -23.71 15.10 9.82
N SER A 97 -24.66 15.98 10.14
CA SER A 97 -25.79 16.35 9.27
C SER A 97 -25.34 16.86 7.90
N LYS A 98 -24.28 17.66 7.83
CA LYS A 98 -23.75 18.19 6.56
C LYS A 98 -23.07 17.14 5.69
N GLU A 99 -22.52 16.08 6.30
CA GLU A 99 -21.95 14.96 5.54
C GLU A 99 -23.07 14.07 5.00
N LEU A 100 -24.09 13.82 5.82
CA LEU A 100 -25.31 13.13 5.42
C LEU A 100 -26.05 13.85 4.27
N ASP A 101 -26.12 15.19 4.30
CA ASP A 101 -26.71 15.99 3.21
C ASP A 101 -25.94 15.80 1.89
N LEU A 102 -24.61 15.73 1.98
CA LEU A 102 -23.75 15.51 0.82
C LEU A 102 -23.94 14.11 0.25
N LEU A 103 -24.15 13.10 1.10
CA LEU A 103 -24.51 11.75 0.67
C LEU A 103 -25.86 11.69 -0.05
N LEU A 104 -26.87 12.42 0.45
CA LEU A 104 -28.16 12.55 -0.24
C LEU A 104 -28.00 13.18 -1.62
N GLN A 105 -27.18 14.23 -1.76
CA GLN A 105 -26.88 14.86 -3.06
C GLN A 105 -26.16 13.91 -4.02
N LYS A 106 -25.34 12.98 -3.50
CA LYS A 106 -24.70 11.89 -4.27
C LYS A 106 -25.67 10.77 -4.65
N GLY A 107 -26.89 10.74 -4.09
CA GLY A 107 -27.92 9.75 -4.39
C GLY A 107 -28.01 8.58 -3.39
N TYR A 108 -27.25 8.61 -2.29
CA TYR A 108 -27.38 7.62 -1.22
C TYR A 108 -28.56 7.96 -0.33
N GLY A 109 -29.55 7.07 -0.24
CA GLY A 109 -30.73 7.26 0.61
C GLY A 109 -30.68 6.55 1.96
N ARG A 110 -29.76 5.59 2.13
CA ARG A 110 -29.72 4.67 3.28
C ARG A 110 -28.34 4.61 3.91
N VAL A 111 -28.33 4.58 5.23
CA VAL A 111 -27.14 4.37 6.05
C VAL A 111 -27.42 3.33 7.13
N VAL A 112 -26.35 2.75 7.67
CA VAL A 112 -26.35 1.85 8.81
C VAL A 112 -25.65 2.56 9.96
N LEU A 113 -26.33 2.66 11.09
CA LEU A 113 -25.78 3.26 12.31
C LEU A 113 -24.84 2.25 13.02
N ALA A 114 -24.02 2.74 13.97
CA ALA A 114 -23.10 1.91 14.75
C ALA A 114 -23.78 0.76 15.50
N ASP A 115 -25.07 0.90 15.86
CA ASP A 115 -25.89 -0.13 16.48
C ASP A 115 -26.42 -1.19 15.50
N GLY A 116 -26.09 -1.04 14.21
CA GLY A 116 -26.51 -1.92 13.13
C GLY A 116 -27.91 -1.67 12.59
N GLN A 117 -28.60 -0.63 13.05
CA GLN A 117 -29.92 -0.24 12.53
C GLN A 117 -29.79 0.44 11.16
N ASN A 118 -30.66 0.05 10.23
CA ASN A 118 -30.78 0.74 8.95
C ASN A 118 -31.65 1.98 9.15
N ALA A 119 -31.15 3.14 8.72
CA ALA A 119 -31.86 4.40 8.77
C ALA A 119 -31.89 5.05 7.37
N PHE A 120 -32.97 5.78 7.08
CA PHE A 120 -32.99 6.67 5.93
C PHE A 120 -32.30 7.98 6.31
N ILE A 121 -31.52 8.53 5.38
CA ILE A 121 -30.77 9.75 5.67
C ILE A 121 -31.74 10.92 5.95
N GLU A 122 -32.85 11.00 5.23
CA GLU A 122 -33.90 12.02 5.44
C GLU A 122 -34.47 11.98 6.87
N ASP A 123 -34.53 10.78 7.48
CA ASP A 123 -34.96 10.60 8.86
C ASP A 123 -33.90 11.02 9.88
N LEU A 124 -32.67 11.29 9.47
CA LEU A 124 -31.60 11.75 10.36
C LEU A 124 -31.37 13.27 10.29
N ILE A 125 -31.62 13.91 9.14
CA ILE A 125 -31.34 15.36 8.91
C ILE A 125 -32.58 16.25 9.15
N GLY A 126 -33.39 15.94 10.17
CA GLY A 126 -34.60 16.71 10.49
C GLY A 126 -34.37 17.87 11.47
N GLU A 127 -35.17 18.94 11.38
CA GLU A 127 -35.19 20.01 12.39
C GLU A 127 -35.48 19.44 13.79
N GLY A 128 -34.62 19.77 14.76
CA GLY A 128 -34.76 19.34 16.15
C GLY A 128 -34.29 17.91 16.46
N LYS A 129 -33.69 17.20 15.49
CA LYS A 129 -33.08 15.89 15.74
C LYS A 129 -31.69 16.04 16.36
N PRO A 130 -31.34 15.22 17.37
CA PRO A 130 -30.00 15.24 17.95
C PRO A 130 -28.97 14.87 16.89
N GLU A 131 -27.77 15.44 17.01
CA GLU A 131 -26.66 15.06 16.12
C GLU A 131 -26.34 13.58 16.33
N VAL A 132 -26.20 12.84 15.23
CA VAL A 132 -25.88 11.42 15.30
C VAL A 132 -24.43 11.28 15.77
N GLU A 133 -24.26 10.73 16.97
CA GLU A 133 -22.97 10.40 17.54
C GLU A 133 -22.60 8.95 17.19
N GLY A 134 -21.33 8.73 16.86
CA GLY A 134 -20.78 7.42 16.51
C GLY A 134 -20.51 7.21 15.02
N ASP A 135 -20.10 6.00 14.69
CA ASP A 135 -19.74 5.61 13.32
C ASP A 135 -20.99 5.37 12.49
N ILE A 136 -21.00 5.90 11.27
CA ILE A 136 -22.06 5.69 10.28
C ILE A 136 -21.46 4.98 9.09
N PHE A 137 -22.19 4.02 8.53
CA PHE A 137 -21.80 3.29 7.35
C PHE A 137 -22.80 3.55 6.23
N ILE A 138 -22.31 3.88 5.04
CA ILE A 138 -23.10 4.06 3.84
C ILE A 138 -23.51 2.67 3.34
N LEU A 139 -24.81 2.47 3.09
CA LEU A 139 -25.29 1.22 2.49
C LEU A 139 -25.17 1.33 0.97
N ILE A 140 -24.21 0.61 0.40
CA ILE A 140 -23.93 0.65 -1.05
C ILE A 140 -24.82 -0.35 -1.78
N ASP A 141 -24.76 -1.63 -1.40
CA ASP A 141 -25.57 -2.66 -2.02
C ASP A 141 -25.96 -3.78 -1.03
N ARG A 142 -27.06 -4.46 -1.35
CA ARG A 142 -27.52 -5.66 -0.66
C ARG A 142 -27.90 -6.71 -1.69
N ALA A 143 -27.29 -7.89 -1.58
CA ALA A 143 -27.57 -9.00 -2.46
C ALA A 143 -27.58 -10.32 -1.69
N ALA A 144 -28.22 -11.34 -2.27
CA ALA A 144 -28.02 -12.72 -1.86
C ALA A 144 -27.01 -13.33 -2.85
N VAL A 145 -25.93 -13.92 -2.34
CA VAL A 145 -24.88 -14.51 -3.17
C VAL A 145 -25.43 -15.75 -3.88
N GLN A 146 -25.33 -15.78 -5.20
CA GLN A 146 -25.64 -16.95 -6.02
C GLN A 146 -24.40 -17.34 -6.83
N PRO A 147 -23.68 -18.42 -6.43
CA PRO A 147 -22.50 -18.87 -7.15
C PRO A 147 -22.81 -19.21 -8.62
N GLY A 148 -22.04 -18.65 -9.55
CA GLY A 148 -22.20 -18.87 -10.99
C GLY A 148 -23.10 -17.87 -11.71
N ASP A 149 -23.65 -16.88 -11.01
CA ASP A 149 -24.34 -15.74 -11.64
C ASP A 149 -23.32 -14.65 -12.02
N GLU A 150 -22.96 -14.61 -13.31
CA GLU A 150 -21.99 -13.63 -13.84
C GLU A 150 -22.51 -12.19 -13.73
N ASP A 151 -23.81 -11.96 -13.95
CA ASP A 151 -24.41 -10.62 -13.87
C ASP A 151 -24.35 -10.08 -12.43
N LEU A 152 -24.62 -10.94 -11.45
CA LEU A 152 -24.45 -10.61 -10.04
C LEU A 152 -22.98 -10.32 -9.72
N GLN A 153 -22.04 -11.06 -10.29
CA GLN A 153 -20.60 -10.85 -10.06
C GLN A 153 -20.15 -9.47 -10.57
N PHE A 154 -20.57 -9.06 -11.76
CA PHE A 154 -20.27 -7.72 -12.28
C PHE A 154 -20.86 -6.62 -11.39
N ARG A 155 -22.13 -6.74 -10.99
CA ARG A 155 -22.78 -5.78 -10.10
C ARG A 155 -22.09 -5.66 -8.74
N LEU A 156 -21.70 -6.80 -8.15
CA LEU A 156 -21.00 -6.81 -6.86
C LEU A 156 -19.59 -6.21 -6.98
N SER A 157 -18.89 -6.46 -8.09
CA SER A 157 -17.60 -5.82 -8.38
C SER A 157 -17.73 -4.29 -8.40
N ASP A 158 -18.71 -3.74 -9.11
CA ASP A 158 -18.97 -2.30 -9.16
C ASP A 158 -19.36 -1.72 -7.79
N SER A 159 -20.13 -2.49 -7.02
CA SER A 159 -20.55 -2.11 -5.67
C SER A 159 -19.38 -2.08 -4.70
N VAL A 160 -18.49 -3.08 -4.75
CA VAL A 160 -17.25 -3.11 -3.95
C VAL A 160 -16.32 -1.95 -4.34
N GLN A 161 -16.18 -1.67 -5.64
CA GLN A 161 -15.38 -0.53 -6.10
C GLN A 161 -15.93 0.80 -5.59
N THR A 162 -17.25 0.96 -5.61
CA THR A 162 -17.93 2.13 -5.05
C THR A 162 -17.72 2.22 -3.53
N ALA A 163 -17.77 1.09 -2.83
CA ALA A 163 -17.54 1.04 -1.39
C ALA A 163 -16.10 1.43 -1.02
N PHE A 164 -15.09 0.93 -1.74
CA PHE A 164 -13.71 1.38 -1.56
C PHE A 164 -13.56 2.87 -1.85
N PHE A 165 -14.18 3.39 -2.91
CA PHE A 165 -14.08 4.80 -3.24
C PHE A 165 -14.68 5.72 -2.17
N GLU A 166 -15.93 5.47 -1.75
CA GLU A 166 -16.61 6.30 -0.73
C GLU A 166 -16.04 6.08 0.67
N GLY A 167 -15.58 4.86 0.97
CA GLY A 167 -14.95 4.50 2.23
C GLY A 167 -13.47 4.88 2.34
N HIS A 168 -12.95 5.68 1.38
CA HIS A 168 -11.55 6.07 1.29
C HIS A 168 -10.58 4.90 1.45
N GLY A 169 -10.83 3.83 0.71
CA GLY A 169 -10.05 2.60 0.70
C GLY A 169 -10.52 1.51 1.65
N THR A 170 -11.59 1.73 2.43
CA THR A 170 -12.17 0.71 3.31
C THR A 170 -13.51 0.21 2.77
N CYS A 171 -13.68 -1.10 2.67
CA CYS A 171 -14.94 -1.75 2.33
C CYS A 171 -15.33 -2.72 3.45
N ILE A 172 -16.58 -2.68 3.89
CA ILE A 172 -17.08 -3.55 4.96
C ILE A 172 -18.17 -4.45 4.38
N VAL A 173 -17.98 -5.75 4.50
CA VAL A 173 -18.98 -6.76 4.12
C VAL A 173 -19.63 -7.28 5.39
N LYS A 174 -20.92 -6.99 5.54
CA LYS A 174 -21.74 -7.47 6.66
C LYS A 174 -22.56 -8.68 6.23
N LEU A 175 -22.34 -9.79 6.92
CA LEU A 175 -23.13 -11.02 6.89
C LEU A 175 -24.12 -11.01 8.05
N ASP A 176 -25.07 -11.94 8.06
CA ASP A 176 -26.06 -12.03 9.16
C ASP A 176 -25.40 -12.26 10.54
N ASN A 177 -24.26 -12.96 10.58
CA ASN A 177 -23.58 -13.34 11.84
C ASN A 177 -22.16 -12.75 12.02
N GLU A 178 -21.59 -12.13 11.00
CA GLU A 178 -20.20 -11.69 11.00
C GLU A 178 -20.03 -10.42 10.15
N THR A 179 -19.12 -9.54 10.56
CA THR A 179 -18.72 -8.37 9.78
C THR A 179 -17.25 -8.52 9.43
N ARG A 180 -16.91 -8.40 8.15
CA ARG A 180 -15.54 -8.47 7.66
C ARG A 180 -15.16 -7.17 6.97
N THR A 181 -14.02 -6.62 7.37
CA THR A 181 -13.46 -5.39 6.79
C THR A 181 -12.35 -5.75 5.81
N PHE A 182 -12.31 -5.02 4.70
CA PHE A 182 -11.31 -5.08 3.65
C PHE A 182 -10.72 -3.69 3.44
N SER A 183 -9.43 -3.61 3.14
CA SER A 183 -8.74 -2.34 2.88
C SER A 183 -7.92 -2.44 1.60
N ASP A 184 -8.11 -1.51 0.66
CA ASP A 184 -7.29 -1.42 -0.57
C ASP A 184 -5.95 -0.69 -0.33
N LYS A 185 -5.76 -0.14 0.87
CA LYS A 185 -4.52 0.49 1.30
C LYS A 185 -3.55 -0.54 1.80
N PHE A 186 -2.27 -0.30 1.53
CA PHE A 186 -1.19 -1.11 2.04
C PHE A 186 -0.85 -0.70 3.48
N GLU A 187 -1.75 -1.00 4.42
CA GLU A 187 -1.68 -0.51 5.80
C GLU A 187 -1.86 -1.64 6.83
N LEU A 188 -1.27 -1.46 8.01
CA LEU A 188 -1.44 -2.36 9.15
C LEU A 188 -1.06 -1.62 10.44
N ASP A 189 -1.68 -1.97 11.57
CA ASP A 189 -1.40 -1.37 12.88
C ASP A 189 -1.54 0.16 12.94
N GLY A 190 -2.34 0.75 12.03
CA GLY A 190 -2.52 2.20 11.93
C GLY A 190 -1.42 2.93 11.16
N GLU A 191 -0.48 2.19 10.55
CA GLU A 191 0.57 2.74 9.68
C GLU A 191 0.32 2.34 8.22
N VAL A 192 0.52 3.29 7.31
CA VAL A 192 0.54 3.04 5.86
C VAL A 192 1.97 2.73 5.46
N PHE A 193 2.16 1.62 4.75
CA PHE A 193 3.46 1.15 4.29
C PHE A 193 3.69 1.55 2.83
N GLU A 194 4.95 1.75 2.48
CA GLU A 194 5.35 1.92 1.09
C GLU A 194 5.26 0.59 0.34
N GLU A 195 4.72 0.64 -0.88
CA GLU A 195 4.59 -0.56 -1.70
C GLU A 195 5.97 -1.01 -2.22
N PRO A 196 6.28 -2.32 -2.13
CA PRO A 196 7.53 -2.87 -2.63
C PRO A 196 7.73 -2.54 -4.11
N SER A 197 8.79 -1.77 -4.40
CA SER A 197 9.20 -1.44 -5.76
C SER A 197 10.72 -1.56 -5.91
N VAL A 198 11.21 -1.65 -7.14
CA VAL A 198 12.67 -1.71 -7.38
C VAL A 198 13.37 -0.48 -6.82
N ASN A 199 12.73 0.68 -6.87
CA ASN A 199 13.28 1.92 -6.30
C ASN A 199 13.28 1.91 -4.77
N PHE A 200 12.27 1.29 -4.15
CA PHE A 200 12.19 1.14 -2.70
C PHE A 200 13.36 0.32 -2.15
N PHE A 201 13.81 -0.70 -2.88
CA PHE A 201 14.98 -1.48 -2.49
C PHE A 201 16.31 -0.89 -3.00
N SER A 202 16.32 0.34 -3.49
CA SER A 202 17.55 0.98 -3.97
C SER A 202 18.06 2.00 -2.96
N PHE A 203 19.17 1.69 -2.28
CA PHE A 203 19.84 2.64 -1.39
C PHE A 203 20.45 3.86 -2.13
N ASN A 204 20.55 3.80 -3.46
CA ASN A 204 20.99 4.93 -4.28
C ASN A 204 19.86 5.93 -4.60
N ASN A 205 18.61 5.55 -4.35
CA ASN A 205 17.43 6.38 -4.55
C ASN A 205 16.96 6.89 -3.19
N SER A 206 16.64 8.18 -3.06
CA SER A 206 16.12 8.77 -1.82
C SER A 206 14.87 8.07 -1.30
N TYR A 207 14.11 7.44 -2.21
CA TYR A 207 12.91 6.67 -1.87
C TYR A 207 13.20 5.38 -1.09
N GLY A 208 14.34 4.71 -1.36
CA GLY A 208 14.76 3.48 -0.67
C GLY A 208 15.93 3.66 0.29
N ALA A 209 16.55 4.83 0.28
CA ALA A 209 17.69 5.16 1.13
C ALA A 209 17.26 5.41 2.57
N CYS A 210 18.02 4.87 3.52
CA CYS A 210 17.86 5.19 4.93
C CYS A 210 17.95 6.72 5.15
N HIS A 211 16.99 7.31 5.86
CA HIS A 211 16.95 8.75 6.11
C HIS A 211 18.12 9.26 6.97
N THR A 212 18.74 8.40 7.77
CA THR A 212 19.85 8.79 8.66
C THR A 212 21.19 8.86 7.92
N CYS A 213 21.47 7.89 7.04
CA CYS A 213 22.76 7.80 6.34
C CYS A 213 22.65 8.04 4.84
N GLU A 214 21.48 8.40 4.33
CA GLU A 214 21.20 8.66 2.91
C GLU A 214 21.70 7.55 1.95
N GLY A 215 21.66 6.31 2.42
CA GLY A 215 22.08 5.13 1.65
C GLY A 215 23.59 4.88 1.63
N PHE A 216 24.40 5.64 2.39
CA PHE A 216 25.83 5.37 2.54
C PHE A 216 26.15 4.19 3.47
N GLY A 217 25.21 3.79 4.33
CA GLY A 217 25.42 2.71 5.30
C GLY A 217 26.35 3.07 6.47
N SER A 218 26.87 4.30 6.51
CA SER A 218 27.71 4.84 7.56
C SER A 218 27.40 6.32 7.78
N VAL A 219 27.52 6.78 9.02
CA VAL A 219 27.44 8.21 9.38
C VAL A 219 28.79 8.69 9.90
N LEU A 220 29.16 9.94 9.60
CA LEU A 220 30.36 10.55 10.17
C LEU A 220 30.12 10.80 11.65
N GLY A 221 30.99 10.22 12.49
CA GLY A 221 30.97 10.38 13.93
C GLY A 221 32.37 10.66 14.46
N ILE A 222 32.45 10.99 15.75
CA ILE A 222 33.71 11.12 16.46
C ILE A 222 34.06 9.76 17.04
N ASP A 223 35.28 9.31 16.77
CA ASP A 223 35.85 8.13 17.39
C ASP A 223 36.60 8.54 18.66
N GLU A 224 36.13 8.07 19.82
CA GLU A 224 36.75 8.37 21.12
C GLU A 224 38.21 7.94 21.16
N ASP A 225 38.58 6.86 20.45
CA ASP A 225 39.95 6.34 20.40
C ASP A 225 40.88 7.25 19.58
N LEU A 226 40.34 8.03 18.64
CA LEU A 226 41.09 9.05 17.92
C LEU A 226 41.22 10.35 18.72
N VAL A 227 40.25 10.65 19.60
CA VAL A 227 40.27 11.84 20.46
C VAL A 227 41.23 11.65 21.64
N ILE A 228 41.24 10.46 22.24
CA ILE A 228 42.16 10.10 23.33
C ILE A 228 42.95 8.84 22.92
N PRO A 229 44.02 8.99 22.11
CA PRO A 229 44.81 7.86 21.65
C PRO A 229 45.49 7.10 22.78
N ASP A 230 45.89 7.81 23.84
CA ASP A 230 46.49 7.24 25.03
C ASP A 230 45.55 7.33 26.23
N LYS A 231 44.81 6.24 26.46
CA LYS A 231 43.86 6.10 27.58
C LYS A 231 44.54 6.00 28.95
N SER A 232 45.88 5.97 29.02
CA SER A 232 46.63 5.88 30.28
C SER A 232 46.97 7.23 30.90
N MET A 233 46.79 8.33 30.16
CA MET A 233 47.00 9.67 30.68
C MET A 233 45.88 10.07 31.64
N THR A 234 46.24 10.51 32.84
CA THR A 234 45.30 11.07 33.81
C THR A 234 44.88 12.48 33.39
N VAL A 235 43.58 12.77 33.50
CA VAL A 235 42.96 14.08 33.19
C VAL A 235 43.35 15.14 34.21
#